data_AF-A0A2G9S3U0-F1
#
_entry.id   AF-A0A2G9S3U0-F1
#
_cell.length_a   1.000
_cell.length_b   1.000
_cell.length_c   1.000
_cell.angle_alpha   90.00
_cell.angle_beta   90.00
_cell.angle_gamma   90.00
#
_symmetry.space_group_name_H-M   'P 1'
#
loop_
_entity.id
_entity.type
_entity.pdbx_description
1 polymer ?
#
loop_
_entity_poly.entity_id
_entity_poly.type
_entity_poly.pdbx_seq_one_letter_code
_entity_poly.pdbx_strand_id
1 'polypeptide(L)'
;MDETEIRRLAVGHVLSVLAVLFSLCVPPLLFDHFSVLGTHLTWLCFCSVCVIAVNLLLLLTLKPNPSTKRSSLSNKVNKLYRSCLYFLASCLLFHGIIVLYGAPLVESVGETFFFAVLLSSFTTSRCLCILGPNFHAWVRVFSKDGAMSVWDHSLQITTICSVVGAWLGAFPIPLDWDRPW
;
A
#
# COMPACT_ATOMS: atom_id res chain seq x y z
N MET A 1 12.49 24.13 4.99
CA MET A 1 12.16 22.69 4.88
C MET A 1 13.33 21.93 5.46
N ASP A 2 13.12 21.00 6.38
CA ASP A 2 14.21 20.28 7.05
C ASP A 2 14.85 19.27 6.08
N GLU A 3 16.10 19.50 5.68
CA GLU A 3 16.86 18.61 4.79
C GLU A 3 16.94 17.17 5.32
N THR A 4 16.95 17.02 6.64
CA THR A 4 17.01 15.72 7.31
C THR A 4 15.73 14.92 7.08
N GLU A 5 14.57 15.57 7.09
CA GLU A 5 13.28 14.93 6.81
C GLU A 5 13.16 14.53 5.34
N ILE A 6 13.60 15.39 4.42
CA ILE A 6 13.63 15.09 2.98
C ILE A 6 14.49 13.86 2.72
N ARG A 7 15.69 13.79 3.31
CA ARG A 7 16.59 12.63 3.15
C ARG A 7 15.96 11.34 3.68
N ARG A 8 15.31 11.40 4.84
CA ARG A 8 14.58 10.25 5.42
C ARG A 8 13.45 9.79 4.52
N LEU A 9 12.71 10.73 3.94
CA LEU A 9 11.63 10.43 3.01
C LEU A 9 12.18 9.77 1.74
N ALA A 10 13.24 10.33 1.16
CA ALA A 10 13.89 9.80 -0.03
C ALA A 10 14.37 8.36 0.18
N VAL A 11 15.04 8.09 1.31
CA VAL A 11 15.44 6.73 1.69
C VAL A 11 14.23 5.80 1.79
N GLY A 12 13.12 6.27 2.38
CA GLY A 12 11.90 5.48 2.46
C GLY A 12 11.29 5.13 1.11
N HIS A 13 11.35 6.03 0.13
CA HIS A 13 10.89 5.76 -1.24
C HIS A 13 11.83 4.81 -1.98
N VAL A 14 13.15 5.01 -1.86
CA VAL A 14 14.16 4.11 -2.44
C VAL A 14 13.98 2.68 -1.90
N LEU A 15 13.80 2.51 -0.59
CA LEU A 15 13.54 1.20 0.00
C LEU A 15 12.23 0.58 -0.50
N SER A 16 11.21 1.39 -0.78
CA SER A 16 9.94 0.90 -1.33
C SER A 16 10.12 0.42 -2.78
N VAL A 17 10.87 1.14 -3.61
CA VAL A 17 11.23 0.71 -4.97
C VAL A 17 12.05 -0.58 -4.93
N LEU A 18 13.06 -0.64 -4.06
CA LEU A 18 13.87 -1.85 -3.88
C LEU A 18 13.03 -3.05 -3.42
N ALA A 19 12.02 -2.86 -2.58
CA ALA A 19 11.10 -3.92 -2.18
C ALA A 19 10.27 -4.45 -3.36
N VAL A 20 9.83 -3.59 -4.27
CA VAL A 20 9.13 -4.02 -5.49
C VAL A 20 10.07 -4.80 -6.41
N LEU A 21 11.30 -4.32 -6.61
CA LEU A 21 12.30 -5.04 -7.41
C LEU A 21 12.66 -6.39 -6.78
N PHE A 22 12.82 -6.43 -5.45
CA PHE A 22 13.06 -7.66 -4.71
C PHE A 22 11.89 -8.66 -4.88
N SER A 23 10.65 -8.17 -4.90
CA SER A 23 9.48 -9.01 -5.14
C SER A 23 9.44 -9.66 -6.51
N LEU A 24 10.13 -9.10 -7.50
CA LEU A 24 10.26 -9.70 -8.84
C LEU A 24 11.38 -10.76 -8.88
N CYS A 25 12.49 -10.50 -8.18
CA CYS A 25 13.68 -11.34 -8.26
C CYS A 25 13.66 -12.56 -7.33
N VAL A 26 13.01 -12.47 -6.17
CA VAL A 26 13.12 -13.50 -5.12
C VAL A 26 12.17 -14.69 -5.28
N PRO A 27 10.88 -14.53 -5.62
CA PRO A 27 10.01 -15.67 -5.84
C PRO A 27 10.53 -16.69 -6.88
N PRO A 28 11.15 -16.30 -8.01
CA PRO A 28 11.81 -17.24 -8.93
C PRO A 28 12.92 -18.08 -8.30
N LEU A 29 13.58 -17.58 -7.26
CA LEU A 29 14.65 -18.29 -6.55
C LEU A 29 14.12 -19.25 -5.48
N LEU A 30 12.88 -19.05 -5.02
CA LEU A 30 12.25 -19.84 -3.97
C LEU A 30 11.32 -20.92 -4.52
N PHE A 31 10.80 -20.75 -5.74
CA PHE A 31 9.81 -21.64 -6.35
C PHE A 31 10.22 -22.01 -7.79
N ASP A 32 10.45 -23.29 -8.04
CA ASP A 32 10.96 -23.82 -9.32
C ASP A 32 10.05 -23.53 -10.53
N HIS A 33 8.76 -23.23 -10.31
CA HIS A 33 7.76 -22.96 -11.36
C HIS A 33 7.17 -21.55 -11.32
N PHE A 34 7.86 -20.60 -10.69
CA PHE A 34 7.37 -19.22 -10.64
C PHE A 34 7.41 -18.57 -12.02
N SER A 35 6.28 -17.97 -12.40
CA SER A 35 6.17 -17.05 -13.52
C SER A 35 5.32 -15.86 -13.08
N VAL A 36 5.73 -14.64 -13.42
CA VAL A 36 4.95 -13.44 -13.05
C VAL A 36 3.54 -13.52 -13.64
N LEU A 37 3.37 -14.09 -14.84
CA LEU A 37 2.06 -14.24 -15.48
C LEU A 37 1.32 -15.48 -14.99
N GLY A 38 2.00 -16.63 -14.90
CA GLY A 38 1.39 -17.91 -14.51
C GLY A 38 1.11 -18.07 -13.02
N THR A 39 1.83 -17.33 -12.17
CA THR A 39 1.70 -17.36 -10.70
C THR A 39 1.57 -15.93 -10.14
N HIS A 40 0.84 -15.07 -10.85
CA HIS A 40 0.68 -13.65 -10.53
C HIS A 40 0.12 -13.42 -9.11
N LEU A 41 -0.77 -14.28 -8.61
CA LEU A 41 -1.27 -14.18 -7.23
C LEU A 41 -0.15 -14.28 -6.17
N THR A 42 0.80 -15.19 -6.38
CA THR A 42 1.97 -15.35 -5.52
C THR A 42 2.82 -14.09 -5.54
N TRP A 43 3.02 -13.51 -6.72
CA TRP A 43 3.75 -12.25 -6.87
C TRP A 43 3.02 -11.07 -6.18
N LEU A 44 1.72 -10.90 -6.41
CA LEU A 44 0.90 -9.87 -5.78
C LEU A 44 0.97 -9.95 -4.25
N CYS A 45 0.86 -11.16 -3.70
CA CYS A 45 0.98 -11.43 -2.28
C CYS A 45 2.38 -11.06 -1.76
N PHE A 46 3.44 -11.55 -2.40
CA PHE A 46 4.81 -11.31 -1.98
C PHE A 46 5.18 -9.82 -2.05
N CYS A 47 4.80 -9.14 -3.14
CA CYS A 47 4.99 -7.69 -3.30
C CYS A 47 4.26 -6.89 -2.21
N SER A 48 3.01 -7.24 -1.91
CA SER A 48 2.23 -6.62 -0.82
C SER A 48 2.92 -6.77 0.54
N VAL A 49 3.40 -7.98 0.85
CA VAL A 49 4.14 -8.26 2.09
C VAL A 49 5.44 -7.45 2.16
N CYS A 50 6.22 -7.40 1.09
CA CYS A 50 7.46 -6.62 1.04
C CYS A 50 7.22 -5.12 1.26
N VAL A 51 6.19 -4.54 0.62
CA VAL A 51 5.84 -3.13 0.77
C VAL A 51 5.38 -2.82 2.19
N ILE A 52 4.50 -3.65 2.77
CA ILE A 52 4.07 -3.49 4.16
C ILE A 52 5.26 -3.60 5.12
N ALA A 53 6.15 -4.57 4.92
CA ALA A 53 7.34 -4.76 5.75
C ALA A 53 8.25 -3.53 5.72
N VAL A 54 8.48 -2.94 4.54
CA VAL A 54 9.24 -1.68 4.42
C VAL A 54 8.53 -0.54 5.14
N ASN A 55 7.21 -0.39 5.00
CA ASN A 55 6.45 0.66 5.68
C ASN A 55 6.53 0.53 7.21
N LEU A 56 6.45 -0.70 7.72
CA LEU A 56 6.65 -0.99 9.15
C LEU A 56 8.08 -0.71 9.60
N LEU A 57 9.09 -1.10 8.81
CA LEU A 57 10.49 -0.82 9.10
C LEU A 57 10.75 0.69 9.16
N LEU A 58 10.20 1.45 8.23
CA LEU A 58 10.30 2.91 8.20
C LEU A 58 9.60 3.55 9.40
N LEU A 59 8.44 3.03 9.81
CA LEU A 59 7.78 3.47 11.05
C LEU A 59 8.68 3.26 12.28
N LEU A 60 9.28 2.08 12.39
CA LEU A 60 10.10 1.70 13.54
C LEU A 60 11.41 2.51 13.61
N THR A 61 12.02 2.80 12.46
CA THR A 61 13.32 3.48 12.36
C THR A 61 13.20 5.00 12.35
N LEU A 62 12.25 5.55 11.59
CA LEU A 62 12.14 6.99 11.38
C LEU A 62 11.31 7.69 12.45
N LYS A 63 10.43 6.95 13.15
CA LYS A 63 9.49 7.47 14.17
C LYS A 63 9.05 8.91 13.87
N PRO A 64 8.35 9.15 12.74
CA PRO A 64 8.02 10.50 12.28
C PRO A 64 7.20 11.29 13.32
N ASN A 65 6.57 10.62 14.28
CA ASN A 65 5.94 11.25 15.42
C ASN A 65 6.45 10.61 16.74
N PRO A 66 7.46 11.18 17.42
CA PRO A 66 7.95 10.66 18.67
C PRO A 66 6.86 10.81 19.74
N SER A 67 6.24 9.69 20.14
CA SER A 67 5.29 9.68 21.25
C SER A 67 6.03 10.02 22.55
N THR A 68 5.75 11.20 23.12
CA THR A 68 6.32 11.67 24.39
C THR A 68 5.85 10.88 25.62
N LYS A 69 4.77 10.08 25.49
CA LYS A 69 4.25 9.20 26.55
C LYS A 69 4.63 7.74 26.32
N ARG A 70 5.10 7.08 27.39
CA ARG A 70 5.29 5.62 27.45
C ARG A 70 3.91 4.96 27.27
N SER A 71 3.64 4.44 26.07
CA SER A 71 2.36 3.79 25.78
C SER A 71 2.32 2.39 26.40
N SER A 72 1.27 2.11 27.17
CA SER A 72 0.98 0.77 27.69
C SER A 72 0.88 -0.24 26.55
N LEU A 73 1.26 -1.50 26.82
CA LEU A 73 1.13 -2.61 25.88
C LEU A 73 -0.30 -2.73 25.33
N SER A 74 -1.31 -2.55 26.20
CA SER A 74 -2.73 -2.58 25.81
C SER A 74 -3.05 -1.52 24.74
N ASN A 75 -2.51 -0.31 24.88
CA ASN A 75 -2.72 0.76 23.91
C ASN A 75 -2.04 0.46 22.56
N LYS A 76 -0.87 -0.18 22.56
CA LYS A 76 -0.18 -0.60 21.34
C LYS A 76 -0.95 -1.70 20.60
N VAL A 77 -1.43 -2.71 21.34
CA VAL A 77 -2.25 -3.80 20.79
C VAL A 77 -3.55 -3.25 20.21
N ASN A 78 -4.25 -2.36 20.92
CA ASN A 78 -5.46 -1.72 20.41
C ASN A 78 -5.18 -0.89 19.15
N LYS A 79 -4.06 -0.15 19.10
CA LYS A 79 -3.66 0.59 17.88
C LYS A 79 -3.42 -0.36 16.71
N LEU A 80 -2.72 -1.47 16.94
CA LEU A 80 -2.46 -2.49 15.90
C LEU A 80 -3.76 -3.11 15.41
N TYR A 81 -4.65 -3.53 16.32
CA TYR A 81 -5.96 -4.08 15.98
C TYR A 81 -6.77 -3.12 15.09
N ARG A 82 -6.87 -1.85 15.50
CA ARG A 82 -7.54 -0.82 14.69
C ARG A 82 -6.87 -0.61 13.33
N SER A 83 -5.55 -0.64 13.27
CA SER A 83 -4.84 -0.55 11.99
C SER A 83 -5.14 -1.74 11.07
N CYS A 84 -5.20 -2.95 11.61
CA CYS A 84 -5.58 -4.14 10.83
C CYS A 84 -7.01 -4.02 10.30
N LEU A 85 -7.96 -3.54 11.11
CA LEU A 85 -9.34 -3.30 10.67
C LEU A 85 -9.40 -2.27 9.53
N TYR A 86 -8.64 -1.17 9.63
CA TYR A 86 -8.63 -0.13 8.61
C TYR A 86 -7.97 -0.63 7.31
N PHE A 87 -6.92 -1.44 7.42
CA PHE A 87 -6.30 -2.09 6.27
C PHE A 87 -7.27 -3.04 5.58
N LEU A 88 -7.94 -3.92 6.34
CA LEU A 88 -8.94 -4.84 5.81
C LEU A 88 -10.12 -4.09 5.15
N ALA A 89 -10.62 -3.04 5.80
CA ALA A 89 -11.67 -2.20 5.24
C ALA A 89 -11.24 -1.56 3.92
N SER A 90 -9.98 -1.09 3.81
CA SER A 90 -9.42 -0.59 2.56
C SER A 90 -9.35 -1.66 1.47
N CYS A 91 -8.95 -2.89 1.79
CA CYS A 91 -8.94 -3.98 0.81
C CYS A 91 -10.34 -4.25 0.28
N LEU A 92 -11.35 -4.29 1.15
CA LEU A 92 -12.74 -4.51 0.74
C LEU A 92 -13.29 -3.35 -0.08
N LEU A 93 -12.95 -2.11 0.27
CA LEU A 93 -13.34 -0.92 -0.49
C LEU A 93 -12.73 -0.93 -1.88
N PHE A 94 -11.42 -1.18 -2.01
CA PHE A 94 -10.79 -1.28 -3.33
C PHE A 94 -11.32 -2.45 -4.14
N HIS A 95 -11.54 -3.61 -3.52
CA HIS A 95 -12.14 -4.76 -4.21
C HIS A 95 -13.51 -4.38 -4.80
N GLY A 96 -14.37 -3.74 -4.00
CA GLY A 96 -15.66 -3.25 -4.46
C GLY A 96 -15.54 -2.23 -5.60
N ILE A 97 -14.59 -1.28 -5.51
CA ILE A 97 -14.34 -0.31 -6.59
C ILE A 97 -13.89 -1.03 -7.87
N ILE A 98 -12.94 -1.97 -7.80
CA ILE A 98 -12.42 -2.69 -8.96
C ILE A 98 -13.53 -3.50 -9.64
N VAL A 99 -14.40 -4.15 -8.85
CA VAL A 99 -15.60 -4.82 -9.34
C VAL A 99 -16.54 -3.85 -10.05
N LEU A 100 -16.83 -2.69 -9.46
CA LEU A 100 -17.69 -1.67 -10.07
C LEU A 100 -17.11 -1.11 -11.38
N TYR A 101 -15.79 -1.21 -11.56
CA TYR A 101 -15.08 -0.84 -12.79
C TYR A 101 -15.00 -1.98 -13.82
N GLY A 102 -15.65 -3.12 -13.57
CA GLY A 102 -15.86 -4.18 -14.56
C GLY A 102 -15.16 -5.51 -14.26
N ALA A 103 -14.44 -5.64 -13.15
CA ALA A 103 -13.82 -6.92 -12.80
C ALA A 103 -14.86 -7.99 -12.39
N PRO A 104 -14.63 -9.29 -12.69
CA PRO A 104 -15.52 -10.38 -12.33
C PRO A 104 -15.73 -10.53 -10.83
N LEU A 105 -16.99 -10.69 -10.44
CA LEU A 105 -17.40 -10.89 -9.04
C LEU A 105 -17.21 -12.31 -8.51
N VAL A 106 -17.12 -13.31 -9.38
CA VAL A 106 -17.18 -14.73 -8.99
C VAL A 106 -16.06 -15.57 -9.62
N GLU A 107 -15.73 -15.33 -10.89
CA GLU A 107 -14.77 -16.16 -11.63
C GLU A 107 -13.32 -15.84 -11.25
N SER A 108 -13.01 -14.58 -10.93
CA SER A 108 -11.64 -14.10 -10.65
C SER A 108 -11.57 -13.29 -9.35
N VAL A 109 -12.24 -13.81 -8.30
CA VAL A 109 -12.30 -13.13 -6.99
C VAL A 109 -10.92 -13.02 -6.36
N GLY A 110 -10.09 -14.06 -6.51
CA GLY A 110 -8.74 -14.09 -5.98
C GLY A 110 -7.89 -12.96 -6.56
N GLU A 111 -7.85 -12.87 -7.88
CA GLU A 111 -7.13 -11.88 -8.67
C GLU A 111 -7.55 -10.47 -8.26
N THR A 112 -8.86 -10.22 -8.25
CA THR A 112 -9.44 -8.92 -7.90
C THR A 112 -9.12 -8.55 -6.45
N PHE A 113 -9.21 -9.51 -5.53
CA PHE A 113 -8.92 -9.28 -4.11
C PHE A 113 -7.42 -9.07 -3.85
N PHE A 114 -6.53 -9.88 -4.43
CA PHE A 114 -5.08 -9.70 -4.28
C PHE A 114 -4.60 -8.40 -4.92
N PHE A 115 -5.22 -7.95 -6.01
CA PHE A 115 -4.97 -6.61 -6.55
C PHE A 115 -5.43 -5.51 -5.59
N ALA A 116 -6.59 -5.66 -4.94
CA ALA A 116 -7.06 -4.72 -3.91
C ALA A 116 -6.14 -4.70 -2.66
N VAL A 117 -5.57 -5.85 -2.29
CA VAL A 117 -4.55 -5.96 -1.23
C VAL A 117 -3.28 -5.22 -1.62
N LEU A 118 -2.83 -5.38 -2.88
CA LEU A 118 -1.66 -4.65 -3.40
C LEU A 118 -1.91 -3.14 -3.33
N LEU A 119 -3.05 -2.66 -3.85
CA LEU A 119 -3.38 -1.24 -3.85
C LEU A 119 -3.50 -0.68 -2.42
N SER A 120 -4.09 -1.44 -1.49
CA SER A 120 -4.13 -1.09 -0.06
C SER A 120 -2.75 -1.06 0.59
N SER A 121 -1.83 -1.90 0.14
CA SER A 121 -0.44 -1.95 0.62
C SER A 121 0.31 -0.68 0.24
N PHE A 122 0.14 -0.16 -0.97
CA PHE A 122 0.78 1.10 -1.38
C PHE A 122 0.14 2.36 -0.79
N THR A 123 -1.17 2.34 -0.54
CA THR A 123 -1.94 3.52 -0.10
C THR A 123 -2.13 3.54 1.43
N THR A 124 -2.98 2.65 1.93
CA THR A 124 -3.48 2.60 3.30
C THR A 124 -2.42 2.20 4.31
N SER A 125 -1.53 1.24 3.98
CA SER A 125 -0.51 0.78 4.94
C SER A 125 0.48 1.89 5.33
N ARG A 126 0.85 2.75 4.37
CA ARG A 126 1.73 3.92 4.59
C ARG A 126 1.04 4.96 5.47
N CYS A 127 -0.23 5.25 5.21
CA CYS A 127 -1.06 6.14 6.02
C CYS A 127 -1.20 5.63 7.45
N LEU A 128 -1.44 4.33 7.63
CA LEU A 128 -1.52 3.69 8.96
C LEU A 128 -0.20 3.78 9.72
N CYS A 129 0.93 3.67 9.03
CA CYS A 129 2.24 3.82 9.65
C CYS A 129 2.47 5.25 10.15
N ILE A 130 2.22 6.26 9.31
CA ILE A 130 2.56 7.66 9.62
C ILE A 130 1.47 8.32 10.48
N LEU A 131 0.20 8.22 10.10
CA LEU A 131 -0.92 8.90 10.75
C LEU A 131 -1.57 8.04 11.85
N GLY A 132 -1.35 6.72 11.83
CA GLY A 132 -2.09 5.79 12.67
C GLY A 132 -3.54 5.63 12.24
N PRO A 133 -4.35 4.83 12.99
CA PRO A 133 -5.79 4.69 12.75
C PRO A 133 -6.56 5.90 13.30
N ASN A 134 -6.16 7.11 12.91
CA ASN A 134 -6.82 8.37 13.26
C ASN A 134 -7.51 8.96 12.03
N PHE A 135 -8.80 8.67 11.90
CA PHE A 135 -9.59 9.10 10.75
C PHE A 135 -9.58 10.62 10.53
N HIS A 136 -9.62 11.43 11.60
CA HIS A 136 -9.55 12.89 11.48
C HIS A 136 -8.22 13.37 10.89
N ALA A 137 -7.11 12.70 11.23
CA ALA A 137 -5.82 13.02 10.62
C ALA A 137 -5.81 12.68 9.12
N TRP A 138 -6.49 11.60 8.72
CA TRP A 138 -6.57 11.21 7.32
C TRP A 138 -7.41 12.22 6.53
N VAL A 139 -8.60 12.55 7.05
CA VAL A 139 -9.46 13.58 6.44
C VAL A 139 -8.71 14.89 6.29
N ARG A 140 -7.98 15.33 7.32
CA ARG A 140 -7.13 16.53 7.23
C ARG A 140 -6.10 16.40 6.11
N VAL A 141 -5.28 15.35 6.12
CA VAL A 141 -4.19 15.19 5.15
C VAL A 141 -4.72 15.11 3.71
N PHE A 142 -5.86 14.47 3.47
CA PHE A 142 -6.44 14.34 2.14
C PHE A 142 -7.44 15.44 1.78
N SER A 143 -7.61 16.46 2.63
CA SER A 143 -8.38 17.66 2.30
C SER A 143 -7.54 18.64 1.49
N LYS A 144 -8.23 19.51 0.76
CA LYS A 144 -7.61 20.65 0.07
C LYS A 144 -6.79 21.46 1.09
N ASP A 145 -5.52 21.71 0.77
CA ASP A 145 -4.56 22.46 1.59
C ASP A 145 -4.33 21.92 3.02
N GLY A 146 -4.73 20.68 3.31
CA GLY A 146 -4.62 20.08 4.65
C GLY A 146 -3.33 19.28 4.92
N ALA A 147 -2.48 19.12 3.90
CA ALA A 147 -1.14 18.60 4.06
C ALA A 147 -0.20 19.70 4.58
N MET A 148 0.30 19.53 5.80
CA MET A 148 1.06 20.56 6.50
C MET A 148 2.56 20.22 6.61
N SER A 149 2.93 19.00 6.24
CA SER A 149 4.30 18.49 6.34
C SER A 149 4.74 17.79 5.06
N VAL A 150 6.06 17.62 4.91
CA VAL A 150 6.66 16.86 3.80
C VAL A 150 6.15 15.41 3.80
N TRP A 151 5.90 14.85 4.99
CA TRP A 151 5.29 13.52 5.15
C TRP A 151 3.85 13.48 4.64
N ASP A 152 3.03 14.48 4.96
CA ASP A 152 1.64 14.56 4.49
C ASP A 152 1.58 14.66 2.96
N HIS A 153 2.40 15.54 2.37
CA HIS A 153 2.49 15.65 0.90
C HIS A 153 2.96 14.34 0.27
N SER A 154 3.93 13.66 0.87
CA SER A 154 4.34 12.36 0.37
C SER A 154 3.21 11.33 0.43
N LEU A 155 2.38 11.32 1.48
CA LEU A 155 1.24 10.40 1.57
C LEU A 155 0.24 10.66 0.45
N GLN A 156 -0.07 11.93 0.18
CA GLN A 156 -0.96 12.32 -0.92
C GLN A 156 -0.39 11.87 -2.27
N ILE A 157 0.86 12.23 -2.57
CA ILE A 157 1.51 11.91 -3.85
C ILE A 157 1.57 10.39 -4.05
N THR A 158 2.06 9.64 -3.06
CA THR A 158 2.14 8.18 -3.17
C THR A 158 0.75 7.57 -3.39
N THR A 159 -0.26 8.02 -2.65
CA THR A 159 -1.62 7.48 -2.79
C THR A 159 -2.21 7.76 -4.17
N ILE A 160 -2.10 9.00 -4.64
CA ILE A 160 -2.61 9.41 -5.96
C ILE A 160 -1.86 8.67 -7.06
N CYS A 161 -0.53 8.63 -7.01
CA CYS A 161 0.29 7.92 -8.00
C CYS A 161 -0.02 6.42 -8.03
N SER A 162 -0.28 5.77 -6.89
CA SER A 162 -0.67 4.36 -6.85
C SER A 162 -2.02 4.10 -7.50
N VAL A 163 -3.03 4.96 -7.24
CA VAL A 163 -4.36 4.83 -7.85
C VAL A 163 -4.31 5.14 -9.35
N VAL A 164 -3.64 6.22 -9.73
CA VAL A 164 -3.47 6.60 -11.15
C VAL A 164 -2.66 5.53 -11.89
N GLY A 165 -1.60 4.99 -11.28
CA GLY A 165 -0.81 3.91 -11.87
C GLY A 165 -1.62 2.63 -12.06
N ALA A 166 -2.45 2.26 -11.07
CA ALA A 166 -3.38 1.14 -11.19
C ALA A 166 -4.39 1.35 -12.34
N TRP A 167 -4.94 2.55 -12.47
CA TRP A 167 -5.87 2.91 -13.54
C TRP A 167 -5.20 2.90 -14.93
N LEU A 168 -3.99 3.46 -15.06
CA LEU A 168 -3.22 3.41 -16.31
C LEU A 168 -2.84 1.98 -16.69
N GLY A 169 -2.63 1.10 -15.69
CA GLY A 169 -2.40 -0.33 -15.91
C GLY A 169 -3.57 -1.05 -16.57
N ALA A 170 -4.78 -0.47 -16.55
CA ALA A 170 -5.95 -1.01 -17.24
C ALA A 170 -6.06 -0.57 -18.72
N PHE A 171 -5.22 0.35 -19.20
CA PHE A 171 -5.21 0.80 -20.60
C PHE A 171 -4.94 -0.29 -21.65
N PRO A 172 -4.18 -1.36 -21.36
CA PRO A 172 -4.05 -2.49 -22.28
C PRO A 172 -5.34 -3.31 -22.45
N ILE A 173 -6.31 -3.23 -21.53
CA ILE A 173 -7.51 -4.07 -21.55
C ILE A 173 -8.36 -3.87 -22.82
N PRO A 174 -8.66 -2.62 -23.28
CA PRO A 174 -9.36 -2.41 -24.55
C PRO A 174 -8.64 -2.98 -25.78
N LEU A 175 -7.31 -3.16 -25.72
CA LEU A 175 -6.53 -3.77 -26.81
C LEU A 175 -6.64 -5.31 -26.80
N ASP A 176 -6.94 -5.91 -25.65
CA ASP A 176 -7.07 -7.36 -25.44
C ASP A 176 -8.54 -7.80 -25.25
N TRP A 177 -9.51 -7.05 -25.79
CA TRP A 177 -10.96 -7.28 -25.60
C TRP A 177 -11.44 -8.69 -26.00
N ASP A 178 -10.70 -9.40 -26.84
CA ASP A 178 -11.01 -10.76 -27.29
C ASP A 178 -10.52 -11.87 -26.33
N ARG A 179 -9.89 -11.51 -25.20
CA ARG A 179 -9.36 -12.45 -24.20
C ARG A 179 -10.31 -12.58 -22.99
N PRO A 180 -10.37 -13.75 -22.33
CA PRO A 180 -10.98 -13.86 -21.01
C PRO A 180 -10.26 -12.95 -20.01
N TRP A 181 -11.01 -12.47 -19.01
CA TRP A 181 -10.53 -11.58 -17.95
C TRP A 181 -9.41 -12.20 -17.10
#